data_AF-J8F0T9-F1
#
_entry.id   AF-J8F0T9-F1
#
_cell.length_a   1.000
_cell.length_b   1.000
_cell.length_c   1.000
_cell.angle_alpha   90.00
_cell.angle_beta   90.00
_cell.angle_gamma   90.00
#
_symmetry.space_group_name_H-M   'P 1'
#
loop_
_entity.id
_entity.type
_entity.pdbx_description
1 polymer ?
#
loop_
_entity_poly.entity_id
_entity_poly.type
_entity_poly.pdbx_seq_one_letter_code
_entity_poly.pdbx_strand_id
1 'polypeptide(L)'
;MKKLIIALLLVIVSVLSACSTGDGKISKEEFKQIKNGMSMKEVEKIVGGKGEENVNQYNPSLVEYKYPALDGVEEDGYVYILFNDSNVDVILDFGLLQKKEQPKQEDTVAKETVKVETTWESKIKEVASSDKSTTEKFDEVSKYANSYKPSNDEVNTFGTEIIKEYKDKNYIKDVSNHEYMLTNLFKSQVVDKNASEKPLKDFAFDFWQNSKYNYRGVENATSSATLANERQMDKALSKMNK
;
A
#
# COMPACT_ATOMS: atom_id res chain seq x y z
N MET A 1 -26.17 -50.88 18.44
CA MET A 1 -25.78 -49.66 19.17
C MET A 1 -26.03 -48.45 18.28
N LYS A 2 -26.13 -47.27 18.90
CA LYS A 2 -26.91 -46.12 18.46
C LYS A 2 -26.34 -45.39 17.23
N LYS A 3 -27.30 -44.84 16.48
CA LYS A 3 -27.24 -43.84 15.40
C LYS A 3 -26.14 -42.78 15.58
N LEU A 4 -25.51 -42.40 14.48
CA LEU A 4 -25.13 -41.01 14.22
C LEU A 4 -25.32 -40.73 12.72
N ILE A 5 -26.47 -40.18 12.35
CA ILE A 5 -26.71 -39.62 11.02
C ILE A 5 -26.30 -38.16 11.14
N ILE A 6 -25.12 -37.82 10.64
CA ILE A 6 -24.74 -36.42 10.43
C ILE A 6 -25.44 -35.99 9.15
N ALA A 7 -26.58 -35.34 9.30
CA ALA A 7 -27.23 -34.63 8.22
C ALA A 7 -26.34 -33.43 7.84
N LEU A 8 -25.54 -33.61 6.80
CA LEU A 8 -24.89 -32.51 6.11
C LEU A 8 -26.02 -31.73 5.41
N LEU A 9 -26.48 -30.65 6.03
CA LEU A 9 -27.33 -29.65 5.38
C LEU A 9 -26.51 -29.04 4.23
N LEU A 10 -26.63 -29.66 3.07
CA LEU A 10 -26.42 -29.01 1.78
C LEU A 10 -27.46 -27.89 1.72
N VAL A 11 -27.07 -26.70 2.16
CA VAL A 11 -27.77 -25.47 1.77
C VAL A 11 -27.50 -25.31 0.29
N ILE A 12 -28.35 -25.95 -0.51
CA ILE A 12 -28.54 -25.61 -1.91
C ILE A 12 -29.11 -24.20 -1.87
N VAL A 13 -28.21 -23.21 -1.89
CA VAL A 13 -28.58 -21.87 -2.33
C VAL A 13 -28.96 -22.06 -3.78
N SER A 14 -30.27 -22.21 -4.02
CA SER A 14 -30.85 -22.13 -5.34
C SER A 14 -30.44 -20.78 -5.89
N VAL A 15 -29.39 -20.78 -6.72
CA VAL A 15 -29.01 -19.64 -7.53
C VAL A 15 -30.20 -19.44 -8.45
N LEU A 16 -31.10 -18.54 -8.07
CA LEU A 16 -32.01 -17.92 -9.00
C LEU A 16 -31.10 -17.33 -10.06
N SER A 17 -31.02 -18.02 -11.18
CA SER A 17 -30.36 -17.54 -12.38
C SER A 17 -31.19 -16.35 -12.85
N ALA A 18 -30.99 -15.20 -12.22
CA ALA A 18 -31.23 -13.93 -12.86
C ALA A 18 -30.48 -14.01 -14.20
N CYS A 19 -31.18 -13.74 -15.29
CA CYS A 19 -30.59 -13.72 -16.61
C CYS A 19 -29.40 -12.76 -16.57
N SER A 20 -28.19 -13.31 -16.51
CA SER A 20 -26.98 -12.53 -16.66
C SER A 20 -27.09 -11.90 -18.04
N THR A 21 -27.13 -10.57 -18.11
CA THR A 21 -27.43 -9.85 -19.36
C THR A 21 -26.32 -9.96 -20.40
N GLY A 22 -25.26 -10.73 -20.11
CA GLY A 22 -24.20 -11.11 -21.05
C GLY A 22 -23.32 -9.94 -21.50
N ASP A 23 -23.59 -8.74 -21.00
CA ASP A 23 -23.06 -7.48 -21.51
C ASP A 23 -22.01 -6.86 -20.59
N GLY A 24 -21.55 -7.59 -19.56
CA GLY A 24 -20.51 -7.12 -18.64
C GLY A 24 -20.98 -6.01 -17.70
N LYS A 25 -22.29 -5.87 -17.48
CA LYS A 25 -22.88 -4.96 -16.49
C LYS A 25 -23.19 -5.70 -15.20
N ILE A 26 -23.08 -5.00 -14.08
CA ILE A 26 -23.25 -5.57 -12.73
C ILE A 26 -24.49 -5.00 -12.03
N SER A 27 -25.32 -5.89 -11.50
CA SER A 27 -26.45 -5.51 -10.65
C SER A 27 -26.08 -5.43 -9.17
N LYS A 28 -26.93 -4.80 -8.35
CA LYS A 28 -26.79 -4.76 -6.88
C LYS A 28 -26.75 -6.16 -6.25
N GLU A 29 -27.53 -7.09 -6.77
CA GLU A 29 -27.63 -8.47 -6.27
C GLU A 29 -26.37 -9.29 -6.60
N GLU A 30 -25.82 -9.10 -7.79
CA GLU A 30 -24.56 -9.73 -8.21
C GLU A 30 -23.38 -9.13 -7.44
N PHE A 31 -23.34 -7.81 -7.27
CA PHE A 31 -22.31 -7.12 -6.49
C PHE A 31 -22.18 -7.65 -5.07
N LYS A 32 -23.29 -7.89 -4.36
CA LYS A 32 -23.30 -8.46 -2.99
C LYS A 32 -22.68 -9.86 -2.91
N GLN A 33 -22.58 -10.58 -4.03
CA GLN A 33 -22.00 -11.92 -4.08
C GLN A 33 -20.48 -11.88 -4.26
N ILE A 34 -19.92 -10.78 -4.80
CA ILE A 34 -18.47 -10.64 -5.01
C ILE A 34 -17.77 -10.37 -3.68
N LYS A 35 -16.66 -11.06 -3.45
CA LYS A 35 -15.87 -10.95 -2.22
C LYS A 35 -14.38 -10.97 -2.53
N ASN A 36 -13.58 -10.41 -1.62
CA ASN A 36 -12.13 -10.50 -1.67
C ASN A 36 -11.68 -11.97 -1.76
N GLY A 37 -10.62 -12.20 -2.54
CA GLY A 37 -10.05 -13.50 -2.82
C GLY A 37 -10.72 -14.29 -3.94
N MET A 38 -11.85 -13.83 -4.50
CA MET A 38 -12.46 -14.50 -5.66
C MET A 38 -11.58 -14.39 -6.89
N SER A 39 -11.55 -15.44 -7.71
CA SER A 39 -10.88 -15.42 -9.01
C SER A 39 -11.72 -14.66 -10.05
N MET A 40 -11.07 -14.20 -11.13
CA MET A 40 -11.77 -13.53 -12.23
C MET A 40 -12.92 -14.38 -12.81
N LYS A 41 -12.72 -15.70 -12.91
CA LYS A 41 -13.75 -16.63 -13.41
C LYS A 41 -14.98 -16.70 -12.52
N GLU A 42 -14.80 -16.60 -11.20
CA GLU A 42 -15.92 -16.58 -10.26
C GLU A 42 -16.69 -15.26 -10.38
N VAL A 43 -15.98 -14.15 -10.54
CA VAL A 43 -16.58 -12.84 -10.81
C VAL A 43 -17.35 -12.82 -12.12
N GLU A 44 -16.76 -13.29 -13.22
CA GLU A 44 -17.43 -13.39 -14.52
C GLU A 44 -18.68 -14.28 -14.46
N LYS A 45 -18.66 -15.33 -13.64
CA LYS A 45 -19.83 -16.19 -13.44
C LYS A 45 -20.95 -15.49 -12.67
N ILE A 46 -20.58 -14.63 -11.71
CA ILE A 46 -21.54 -13.83 -10.94
C ILE A 46 -22.14 -12.73 -11.82
N VAL A 47 -21.31 -11.96 -12.52
CA VAL A 47 -21.73 -10.80 -13.34
C VAL A 47 -22.29 -11.24 -14.69
N GLY A 48 -21.90 -12.42 -15.18
CA GLY A 48 -22.34 -12.93 -16.46
C GLY A 48 -21.61 -12.41 -17.68
N GLY A 49 -20.44 -11.80 -17.49
CA GLY A 49 -19.64 -11.22 -18.56
C GLY A 49 -18.33 -10.64 -18.03
N LYS A 50 -17.41 -10.35 -18.95
CA LYS A 50 -16.13 -9.72 -18.64
C LYS A 50 -16.30 -8.19 -18.66
N GLY A 51 -15.77 -7.52 -17.64
CA GLY A 51 -15.76 -6.04 -17.57
C GLY A 51 -14.75 -5.42 -18.51
N GLU A 52 -14.75 -4.08 -18.60
CA GLU A 52 -13.72 -3.33 -19.32
C GLU A 52 -12.39 -3.46 -18.57
N GLU A 53 -11.42 -4.11 -19.21
CA GLU A 53 -10.10 -4.39 -18.65
C GLU A 53 -9.17 -3.20 -18.79
N ASN A 54 -8.51 -2.82 -17.70
CA ASN A 54 -7.38 -1.92 -17.68
C ASN A 54 -6.22 -2.59 -16.94
N VAL A 55 -5.18 -2.96 -17.68
CA VAL A 55 -3.97 -3.54 -17.09
C VAL A 55 -3.05 -2.40 -16.68
N ASN A 56 -2.62 -2.41 -15.42
CA ASN A 56 -1.65 -1.42 -14.97
C ASN A 56 -0.34 -1.61 -15.76
N GLN A 57 0.07 -0.54 -16.46
CA GLN A 57 1.25 -0.56 -17.33
C GLN A 57 2.57 -0.84 -16.61
N TYR A 58 2.63 -0.65 -15.29
CA TYR A 58 3.82 -0.81 -14.46
C TYR A 58 3.79 -2.09 -13.62
N ASN A 59 2.60 -2.57 -13.26
CA ASN A 59 2.41 -3.84 -12.57
C ASN A 59 1.36 -4.71 -13.29
N PRO A 60 1.78 -5.58 -14.22
CA PRO A 60 0.86 -6.45 -14.95
C PRO A 60 0.07 -7.43 -14.06
N SER A 61 0.50 -7.67 -12.82
CA SER A 61 -0.25 -8.47 -11.85
C SER A 61 -1.44 -7.71 -11.25
N LEU A 62 -1.48 -6.38 -11.39
CA LEU A 62 -2.61 -5.53 -11.05
C LEU A 62 -3.47 -5.31 -12.29
N VAL A 63 -4.62 -5.96 -12.30
CA VAL A 63 -5.59 -5.85 -13.39
C VAL A 63 -6.87 -5.25 -12.86
N GLU A 64 -7.26 -4.12 -13.41
CA GLU A 64 -8.49 -3.41 -13.06
C GLU A 64 -9.59 -3.80 -14.04
N TYR A 65 -10.77 -4.07 -13.50
CA TYR A 65 -11.98 -4.27 -14.29
C TYR A 65 -13.05 -3.29 -13.90
N LYS A 66 -13.56 -2.55 -14.89
CA LYS A 66 -14.71 -1.67 -14.73
C LYS A 66 -15.97 -2.37 -15.22
N TYR A 67 -16.96 -2.45 -14.34
CA TYR A 67 -18.28 -3.00 -14.64
C TYR A 67 -19.32 -1.89 -14.56
N PRO A 68 -19.94 -1.46 -15.67
CA PRO A 68 -21.05 -0.52 -15.63
C PRO A 68 -22.20 -1.06 -14.77
N ALA A 69 -22.83 -0.20 -13.98
CA ALA A 69 -23.95 -0.57 -13.14
C ALA A 69 -25.19 -0.84 -14.01
N LEU A 70 -25.85 -1.98 -13.79
CA LEU A 70 -27.10 -2.32 -14.48
C LEU A 70 -28.30 -1.58 -13.85
N ASP A 71 -28.34 -1.51 -12.53
CA ASP A 71 -29.43 -0.96 -11.72
C ASP A 71 -28.91 0.03 -10.66
N GLY A 72 -27.89 0.80 -11.03
CA GLY A 72 -27.23 1.78 -10.16
C GLY A 72 -28.15 2.89 -9.65
N VAL A 73 -27.73 3.52 -8.54
CA VAL A 73 -28.32 4.76 -8.06
C VAL A 73 -28.05 5.91 -9.04
N GLU A 74 -26.93 5.85 -9.76
CA GLU A 74 -26.58 6.78 -10.84
C GLU A 74 -26.68 6.10 -12.20
N GLU A 75 -27.17 6.85 -13.19
CA GLU A 75 -27.39 6.37 -14.56
C GLU A 75 -26.07 5.92 -15.24
N ASP A 76 -24.96 6.58 -14.92
CA ASP A 76 -23.62 6.26 -15.42
C ASP A 76 -22.75 5.58 -14.35
N GLY A 77 -23.38 4.99 -13.32
CA GLY A 77 -22.70 4.29 -12.23
C GLY A 77 -21.86 3.11 -12.71
N TYR A 78 -20.83 2.75 -11.95
CA TYR A 78 -20.00 1.57 -12.23
C TYR A 78 -19.33 1.05 -10.95
N VAL A 79 -18.81 -0.18 -11.03
CA VAL A 79 -17.98 -0.80 -10.00
C VAL A 79 -16.59 -1.02 -10.57
N TYR A 80 -15.56 -0.69 -9.78
CA TYR A 80 -14.19 -1.11 -10.05
C TYR A 80 -13.83 -2.33 -9.21
N ILE A 81 -13.24 -3.33 -9.85
CA ILE A 81 -12.70 -4.51 -9.19
C ILE A 81 -11.23 -4.62 -9.58
N LEU A 82 -10.35 -4.49 -8.59
CA LEU A 82 -8.92 -4.68 -8.74
C LEU A 82 -8.57 -6.12 -8.41
N PHE A 83 -7.85 -6.76 -9.32
CA PHE A 83 -7.25 -8.06 -9.10
C PHE A 83 -5.76 -7.90 -8.84
N ASN A 84 -5.28 -8.58 -7.81
CA ASN A 84 -3.86 -8.73 -7.50
C ASN A 84 -3.54 -10.22 -7.46
N ASP A 85 -2.50 -10.64 -8.18
CA ASP A 85 -2.14 -12.04 -8.35
C ASP A 85 -3.36 -12.93 -8.73
N SER A 86 -4.18 -12.44 -9.66
CA SER A 86 -5.38 -13.11 -10.21
C SER A 86 -6.59 -13.24 -9.26
N ASN A 87 -6.56 -12.65 -8.07
CA ASN A 87 -7.68 -12.67 -7.12
C ASN A 87 -8.17 -11.26 -6.80
N VAL A 88 -9.47 -11.11 -6.52
CA VAL A 88 -10.08 -9.84 -6.10
C VAL A 88 -9.38 -9.34 -4.83
N ASP A 89 -8.83 -8.14 -4.91
CA ASP A 89 -8.15 -7.46 -3.80
C ASP A 89 -9.01 -6.30 -3.30
N VAL A 90 -9.46 -5.44 -4.22
CA VAL A 90 -10.24 -4.23 -3.92
C VAL A 90 -11.50 -4.18 -4.78
N ILE A 91 -12.60 -3.77 -4.15
CA ILE A 91 -13.89 -3.52 -4.81
C ILE A 91 -14.33 -2.10 -4.45
N LEU A 92 -14.58 -1.26 -5.44
CA LEU A 92 -15.01 0.13 -5.26
C LEU A 92 -16.33 0.36 -5.99
N ASP A 93 -17.28 0.97 -5.29
CA ASP A 93 -18.59 1.36 -5.82
C ASP A 93 -18.60 2.84 -6.19
N PHE A 94 -18.91 3.14 -7.45
CA PHE A 94 -19.07 4.50 -7.98
C PHE A 94 -20.43 4.63 -8.65
N GLY A 95 -21.52 4.63 -7.87
CA GLY A 95 -22.87 4.88 -8.39
C GLY A 95 -23.79 3.66 -8.40
N LEU A 96 -23.34 2.47 -7.97
CA LEU A 96 -24.18 1.26 -7.89
C LEU A 96 -25.07 1.27 -6.65
N LEU A 97 -24.52 1.30 -5.43
CA LEU A 97 -25.29 1.34 -4.17
C LEU A 97 -25.44 2.75 -3.62
N GLN A 98 -24.46 3.63 -3.89
CA GLN A 98 -24.42 4.99 -3.38
C GLN A 98 -24.06 5.96 -4.51
N LYS A 99 -24.45 7.24 -4.38
CA LYS A 99 -24.06 8.29 -5.34
C LYS A 99 -22.54 8.43 -5.37
N LYS A 100 -21.95 8.71 -6.53
CA LYS A 100 -20.52 8.99 -6.68
C LYS A 100 -20.19 10.20 -5.82
N GLU A 101 -19.33 10.03 -4.82
CA GLU A 101 -18.74 11.17 -4.15
C GLU A 101 -17.76 11.85 -5.11
N GLN A 102 -17.99 13.13 -5.41
CA GLN A 102 -17.03 13.94 -6.16
C GLN A 102 -15.73 14.06 -5.35
N PRO A 103 -14.54 13.87 -5.96
CA PRO A 103 -13.29 14.13 -5.27
C PRO A 103 -13.19 15.62 -4.97
N LYS A 104 -13.27 15.99 -3.70
CA LYS A 104 -13.03 17.34 -3.21
C LYS A 104 -11.61 17.42 -2.66
N GLN A 105 -10.80 18.33 -3.21
CA GLN A 105 -9.48 18.68 -2.68
C GLN A 105 -9.58 19.16 -1.21
N GLU A 106 -8.67 18.62 -0.39
CA GLU A 106 -8.13 19.03 0.93
C GLU A 106 -9.05 19.69 1.98
N ASP A 107 -9.26 19.04 3.13
CA ASP A 107 -8.55 19.34 4.39
C ASP A 107 -9.04 18.50 5.59
N THR A 108 -8.08 17.85 6.24
CA THR A 108 -7.95 17.35 7.64
C THR A 108 -9.12 16.82 8.54
N VAL A 109 -8.76 15.70 9.20
CA VAL A 109 -9.23 15.09 10.48
C VAL A 109 -10.40 14.08 10.46
N ALA A 110 -10.05 12.80 10.27
CA ALA A 110 -10.24 11.68 11.23
C ALA A 110 -10.18 10.36 10.44
N LYS A 111 -8.96 9.86 10.32
CA LYS A 111 -8.57 8.75 9.46
C LYS A 111 -8.71 7.44 10.24
N GLU A 112 -9.85 6.77 10.12
CA GLU A 112 -9.91 5.31 10.35
C GLU A 112 -9.88 4.62 8.99
N THR A 113 -8.76 4.79 8.28
CA THR A 113 -8.43 3.98 7.13
C THR A 113 -7.89 2.66 7.64
N VAL A 114 -8.57 1.55 7.37
CA VAL A 114 -7.92 0.24 7.30
C VAL A 114 -6.94 0.33 6.14
N LYS A 115 -5.71 0.71 6.46
CA LYS A 115 -4.57 0.71 5.56
C LYS A 115 -4.37 -0.76 5.18
N VAL A 116 -4.56 -1.11 3.90
CA VAL A 116 -4.06 -2.39 3.39
C VAL A 116 -2.56 -2.35 3.68
N GLU A 117 -2.17 -3.12 4.68
CA GLU A 117 -0.82 -3.09 5.22
C GLU A 117 0.05 -3.83 4.22
N THR A 118 0.87 -3.07 3.50
CA THR A 118 1.86 -3.64 2.60
C THR A 118 2.84 -4.49 3.43
N THR A 119 3.43 -5.53 2.81
CA THR A 119 4.18 -6.56 3.54
C THR A 119 5.36 -6.01 4.34
N TRP A 120 5.96 -4.91 3.90
CA TRP A 120 7.08 -4.28 4.61
C TRP A 120 6.59 -3.48 5.83
N GLU A 121 5.44 -2.82 5.78
CA GLU A 121 4.86 -2.10 6.93
C GLU A 121 4.58 -3.05 8.08
N SER A 122 3.95 -4.19 7.80
CA SER A 122 3.70 -5.21 8.82
C SER A 122 5.01 -5.68 9.45
N LYS A 123 6.06 -5.88 8.64
CA LYS A 123 7.38 -6.28 9.15
C LYS A 123 7.98 -5.21 10.06
N ILE A 124 7.88 -3.94 9.68
CA ILE A 124 8.42 -2.85 10.50
C ILE A 124 7.64 -2.73 11.82
N LYS A 125 6.32 -2.84 11.79
CA LYS A 125 5.46 -2.83 12.98
C LYS A 125 5.78 -3.96 13.96
N GLU A 126 6.00 -5.17 13.44
CA GLU A 126 6.44 -6.32 14.22
C GLU A 126 7.76 -6.02 14.94
N VAL A 127 8.76 -5.49 14.21
CA VAL A 127 10.07 -5.18 14.80
C VAL A 127 9.98 -4.03 15.80
N ALA A 128 9.22 -2.97 15.47
CA ALA A 128 9.03 -1.80 16.31
C ALA A 128 8.42 -2.16 17.67
N SER A 129 7.46 -3.09 17.68
CA SER A 129 6.72 -3.53 18.87
C SER A 129 7.47 -4.55 19.73
N SER A 130 8.65 -5.00 19.29
CA SER A 130 9.44 -5.98 20.04
C SER A 130 10.21 -5.36 21.23
N ASP A 131 10.53 -6.18 22.23
CA ASP A 131 11.33 -5.78 23.40
C ASP A 131 12.84 -5.63 23.10
N LYS A 132 13.23 -5.71 21.83
CA LYS A 132 14.62 -5.58 21.37
C LYS A 132 15.16 -4.17 21.57
N SER A 133 16.48 -4.06 21.72
CA SER A 133 17.18 -2.78 21.73
C SER A 133 17.04 -2.03 20.39
N THR A 134 17.29 -0.72 20.38
CA THR A 134 17.27 0.09 19.15
C THR A 134 18.28 -0.41 18.11
N THR A 135 19.42 -0.95 18.55
CA THR A 135 20.43 -1.54 17.65
C THR A 135 19.90 -2.83 17.01
N GLU A 136 19.34 -3.75 17.79
CA GLU A 136 18.80 -5.01 17.24
C GLU A 136 17.60 -4.77 16.31
N LYS A 137 16.72 -3.82 16.65
CA LYS A 137 15.62 -3.38 15.77
C LYS A 137 16.13 -2.85 14.44
N PHE A 138 17.14 -1.98 14.48
CA PHE A 138 17.78 -1.46 13.27
C PHE A 138 18.43 -2.60 12.45
N ASP A 139 19.15 -3.51 13.10
CA ASP A 139 19.85 -4.61 12.40
C ASP A 139 18.85 -5.52 11.68
N GLU A 140 17.70 -5.81 12.28
CA GLU A 140 16.65 -6.61 11.65
C GLU A 140 16.02 -5.90 10.45
N VAL A 141 15.66 -4.62 10.58
CA VAL A 141 15.11 -3.83 9.46
C VAL A 141 16.14 -3.64 8.36
N SER A 142 17.40 -3.42 8.70
CA SER A 142 18.50 -3.28 7.74
C SER A 142 18.75 -4.58 6.97
N LYS A 143 18.68 -5.73 7.66
CA LYS A 143 18.76 -7.04 7.01
C LYS A 143 17.60 -7.26 6.05
N TYR A 144 16.38 -6.93 6.45
CA TYR A 144 15.20 -7.04 5.59
C TYR A 144 15.29 -6.12 4.37
N ALA A 145 15.61 -4.83 4.57
CA ALA A 145 15.84 -3.85 3.50
C ALA A 145 16.92 -4.31 2.52
N ASN A 146 17.92 -5.07 2.98
CA ASN A 146 18.97 -5.57 2.12
C ASN A 146 18.49 -6.60 1.10
N SER A 147 17.51 -7.42 1.46
CA SER A 147 16.88 -8.42 0.58
C SER A 147 15.62 -7.92 -0.14
N TYR A 148 15.11 -6.74 0.24
CA TYR A 148 13.93 -6.14 -0.35
C TYR A 148 14.17 -5.80 -1.82
N LYS A 149 13.21 -6.15 -2.68
CA LYS A 149 13.26 -5.88 -4.12
C LYS A 149 12.17 -4.86 -4.46
N PRO A 150 12.46 -3.56 -4.35
CA PRO A 150 11.47 -2.54 -4.63
C PRO A 150 11.20 -2.45 -6.14
N SER A 151 10.01 -1.99 -6.50
CA SER A 151 9.76 -1.40 -7.82
C SER A 151 10.44 -0.03 -7.96
N ASN A 152 10.63 0.46 -9.18
CA ASN A 152 11.14 1.82 -9.41
C ASN A 152 10.20 2.89 -8.82
N ASP A 153 8.88 2.66 -8.88
CA ASP A 153 7.89 3.58 -8.33
C ASP A 153 7.96 3.66 -6.80
N GLU A 154 8.20 2.53 -6.12
CA GLU A 154 8.46 2.53 -4.69
C GLU A 154 9.73 3.28 -4.33
N VAL A 155 10.82 3.12 -5.10
CA VAL A 155 12.06 3.87 -4.87
C VAL A 155 11.80 5.38 -4.99
N ASN A 156 11.04 5.81 -6.01
CA ASN A 156 10.69 7.22 -6.20
C ASN A 156 9.76 7.74 -5.09
N THR A 157 8.79 6.93 -4.68
CA THR A 157 7.85 7.25 -3.60
C THR A 157 8.60 7.41 -2.28
N PHE A 158 9.40 6.41 -1.90
CA PHE A 158 10.23 6.46 -0.70
C PHE A 158 11.20 7.64 -0.73
N GLY A 159 11.80 7.93 -1.88
CA GLY A 159 12.67 9.09 -2.09
C GLY A 159 11.95 10.41 -1.81
N THR A 160 10.74 10.57 -2.35
CA THR A 160 9.90 11.75 -2.13
C THR A 160 9.52 11.91 -0.67
N GLU A 161 9.14 10.81 -0.01
CA GLU A 161 8.76 10.81 1.40
C GLU A 161 9.94 11.20 2.32
N ILE A 162 11.13 10.60 2.15
CA ILE A 162 12.29 10.94 3.00
C ILE A 162 12.76 12.39 2.77
N ILE A 163 12.64 12.91 1.55
CA ILE A 163 12.92 14.32 1.25
C ILE A 163 11.92 15.22 1.99
N LYS A 164 10.65 14.85 2.01
CA LYS A 164 9.61 15.60 2.74
C LYS A 164 9.89 15.59 4.24
N GLU A 165 10.19 14.43 4.84
CA GLU A 165 10.52 14.32 6.26
C GLU A 165 11.72 15.19 6.66
N TYR A 166 12.72 15.29 5.79
CA TYR A 166 13.86 16.18 6.00
C TYR A 166 13.50 17.67 5.87
N LYS A 167 12.78 18.06 4.81
CA LYS A 167 12.36 19.45 4.58
C LYS A 167 11.45 19.96 5.70
N ASP A 168 10.56 19.11 6.19
CA ASP A 168 9.64 19.42 7.29
C ASP A 168 10.31 19.33 8.68
N LYS A 169 11.60 18.97 8.74
CA LYS A 169 12.38 18.83 9.97
C LYS A 169 11.80 17.83 10.97
N ASN A 170 11.16 16.77 10.47
CA ASN A 170 10.54 15.72 11.28
C ASN A 170 11.45 14.49 11.49
N TYR A 171 12.36 14.21 10.55
CA TYR A 171 13.00 12.90 10.40
C TYR A 171 13.79 12.34 11.61
N ILE A 172 14.23 13.19 12.53
CA ILE A 172 14.89 12.81 13.81
C ILE A 172 14.30 13.56 15.02
N LYS A 173 13.10 14.12 14.88
CA LYS A 173 12.46 14.93 15.93
C LYS A 173 12.06 14.11 17.15
N ASP A 174 11.56 12.89 16.92
CA ASP A 174 11.18 11.94 17.96
C ASP A 174 11.85 10.60 17.72
N VAL A 175 13.08 10.48 18.21
CA VAL A 175 13.88 9.24 18.10
C VAL A 175 13.33 8.09 18.95
N SER A 176 12.39 8.36 19.87
CA SER A 176 11.76 7.34 20.71
C SER A 176 10.62 6.59 20.00
N ASN A 177 10.09 7.18 18.92
CA ASN A 177 9.08 6.54 18.10
C ASN A 177 9.71 5.47 17.18
N HIS A 178 9.75 4.23 17.67
CA HIS A 178 10.38 3.11 16.97
C HIS A 178 9.82 2.86 15.58
N GLU A 179 8.49 2.81 15.42
CA GLU A 179 7.87 2.51 14.13
C GLU A 179 8.22 3.59 13.09
N TYR A 180 8.13 4.86 13.48
CA TYR A 180 8.48 5.99 12.62
C TYR A 180 9.96 5.96 12.20
N MET A 181 10.86 5.81 13.17
CA MET A 181 12.30 5.79 12.89
C MET A 181 12.69 4.60 12.01
N LEU A 182 12.17 3.41 12.30
CA LEU A 182 12.43 2.21 11.51
C LEU A 182 11.83 2.30 10.10
N THR A 183 10.67 2.93 9.95
CA THR A 183 10.07 3.22 8.64
C THR A 183 11.00 4.09 7.79
N ASN A 184 11.49 5.19 8.35
CA ASN A 184 12.39 6.09 7.65
C ASN A 184 13.73 5.43 7.33
N LEU A 185 14.28 4.63 8.24
CA LEU A 185 15.50 3.84 8.04
C LEU A 185 15.35 2.81 6.92
N PHE A 186 14.22 2.11 6.88
CA PHE A 186 13.91 1.17 5.80
C PHE A 186 13.86 1.89 4.45
N LYS A 187 13.03 2.92 4.34
CA LYS A 187 12.83 3.69 3.11
C LYS A 187 14.15 4.25 2.58
N SER A 188 14.92 4.93 3.42
CA SER A 188 16.18 5.55 3.00
C SER A 188 17.24 4.51 2.58
N GLN A 189 17.30 3.36 3.24
CA GLN A 189 18.20 2.27 2.84
C GLN A 189 17.79 1.65 1.50
N VAL A 190 16.49 1.46 1.28
CA VAL A 190 15.96 0.97 0.00
C VAL A 190 16.28 1.97 -1.13
N VAL A 191 16.11 3.28 -0.89
CA VAL A 191 16.42 4.31 -1.87
C VAL A 191 17.92 4.37 -2.19
N ASP A 192 18.81 4.43 -1.18
CA ASP A 192 20.27 4.45 -1.40
C ASP A 192 20.73 3.26 -2.26
N LYS A 193 20.18 2.07 -2.01
CA LYS A 193 20.57 0.88 -2.76
C LYS A 193 20.07 0.87 -4.21
N ASN A 194 18.91 1.43 -4.49
CA ASN A 194 18.19 1.16 -5.74
C ASN A 194 17.96 2.40 -6.62
N ALA A 195 18.14 3.62 -6.11
CA ALA A 195 17.99 4.83 -6.92
C ALA A 195 19.05 4.90 -8.04
N SER A 196 18.60 5.19 -9.26
CA SER A 196 19.48 5.41 -10.42
C SER A 196 20.19 6.76 -10.33
N GLU A 197 19.49 7.78 -9.84
CA GLU A 197 19.98 9.15 -9.79
C GLU A 197 20.95 9.34 -8.62
N LYS A 198 22.20 9.69 -8.95
CA LYS A 198 23.25 9.91 -7.95
C LYS A 198 22.85 10.92 -6.87
N PRO A 199 22.22 12.08 -7.18
CA PRO A 199 21.79 13.00 -6.14
C PRO A 199 20.82 12.38 -5.14
N LEU A 200 19.84 11.58 -5.59
CA LEU A 200 18.85 10.94 -4.72
C LEU A 200 19.51 9.89 -3.82
N LYS A 201 20.45 9.12 -4.39
CA LYS A 201 21.27 8.17 -3.65
C LYS A 201 22.11 8.85 -2.56
N ASP A 202 22.84 9.91 -2.91
CA ASP A 202 23.66 10.69 -1.98
C ASP A 202 22.78 11.22 -0.83
N PHE A 203 21.61 11.80 -1.14
CA PHE A 203 20.66 12.28 -0.14
C PHE A 203 20.18 11.15 0.79
N ALA A 204 19.74 10.02 0.23
CA ALA A 204 19.21 8.90 0.99
C ALA A 204 20.26 8.29 1.92
N PHE A 205 21.52 8.22 1.48
CA PHE A 205 22.64 7.75 2.29
C PHE A 205 22.86 8.63 3.52
N ASP A 206 22.95 9.95 3.35
CA ASP A 206 23.17 10.87 4.47
C ASP A 206 21.98 10.93 5.43
N PHE A 207 20.76 10.88 4.88
CA PHE A 207 19.52 10.74 5.66
C PHE A 207 19.52 9.46 6.51
N TRP A 208 19.88 8.33 5.90
CA TRP A 208 19.96 7.03 6.57
C TRP A 208 21.01 7.05 7.69
N GLN A 209 22.19 7.61 7.44
CA GLN A 209 23.25 7.73 8.45
C GLN A 209 22.77 8.53 9.66
N ASN A 210 22.19 9.71 9.42
CA ASN A 210 21.66 10.54 10.51
C ASN A 210 20.56 9.82 11.29
N SER A 211 19.59 9.24 10.59
CA SER A 211 18.50 8.48 11.21
C SER A 211 19.04 7.33 12.06
N LYS A 212 20.03 6.58 11.55
CA LYS A 212 20.63 5.41 12.22
C LYS A 212 21.32 5.79 13.52
N TYR A 213 22.22 6.76 13.47
CA TYR A 213 23.03 7.10 14.64
C TYR A 213 22.24 7.84 15.71
N ASN A 214 21.26 8.66 15.32
CA ASN A 214 20.34 9.29 16.27
C ASN A 214 19.41 8.25 16.92
N TYR A 215 18.81 7.34 16.13
CA TYR A 215 17.94 6.28 16.65
C TYR A 215 18.65 5.32 17.61
N ARG A 216 19.93 5.00 17.31
CA ARG A 216 20.75 4.13 18.16
C ARG A 216 21.36 4.84 19.38
N GLY A 217 21.12 6.15 19.53
CA GLY A 217 21.66 6.96 20.63
C GLY A 217 23.18 7.18 20.56
N VAL A 218 23.80 6.99 19.39
CA VAL A 218 25.23 7.27 19.17
C VAL A 218 25.47 8.75 18.92
N GLU A 219 24.52 9.40 18.24
CA GLU A 219 24.55 10.82 17.89
C GLU A 219 23.27 11.50 18.39
N ASN A 220 23.23 12.83 18.30
CA ASN A 220 22.02 13.62 18.55
C ASN A 220 21.84 14.69 17.47
N ALA A 221 20.67 15.34 17.45
CA ALA A 221 20.27 16.29 16.43
C ALA A 221 21.24 17.49 16.26
N THR A 222 22.02 17.81 17.29
CA THR A 222 22.96 18.94 17.28
C THR A 222 24.42 18.53 17.11
N SER A 223 24.71 17.24 16.94
CA SER A 223 26.08 16.78 16.82
C SER A 223 26.71 17.24 15.50
N SER A 224 28.03 17.47 15.53
CA SER A 224 28.78 17.91 14.34
C SER A 224 28.63 16.95 13.16
N ALA A 225 28.51 15.65 13.43
CA ALA A 225 28.27 14.61 12.43
C ALA A 225 26.88 14.75 11.81
N THR A 226 25.83 14.89 12.64
CA THR A 226 24.46 15.11 12.16
C THR A 226 24.39 16.34 11.25
N LEU A 227 24.91 17.48 11.72
CA LEU A 227 24.91 18.73 10.96
C LEU A 227 25.76 18.66 9.68
N ALA A 228 26.82 17.84 9.65
CA ALA A 228 27.63 17.64 8.46
C ALA A 228 26.87 16.88 7.37
N ASN A 229 26.14 15.83 7.75
CA ASN A 229 25.30 15.08 6.84
C ASN A 229 24.10 15.91 6.36
N GLU A 230 23.50 16.76 7.21
CA GLU A 230 22.45 17.70 6.77
C GLU A 230 22.95 18.65 5.67
N ARG A 231 24.17 19.18 5.80
CA ARG A 231 24.80 19.97 4.72
C ARG A 231 25.01 19.17 3.43
N GLN A 232 25.29 17.86 3.52
CA GLN A 232 25.37 17.01 2.32
C GLN A 232 23.99 16.74 1.71
N MET A 233 22.96 16.52 2.53
CA MET A 233 21.57 16.42 2.09
C MET A 233 21.12 17.69 1.35
N ASP A 234 21.40 18.87 1.89
CA ASP A 234 21.11 20.15 1.22
C ASP A 234 21.83 20.26 -0.13
N LYS A 235 23.11 19.86 -0.18
CA LYS A 235 23.89 19.83 -1.41
C LYS A 235 23.31 18.86 -2.44
N ALA A 236 22.85 17.68 -2.01
CA ALA A 236 22.22 16.70 -2.88
C ALA A 236 20.89 17.22 -3.45
N LEU A 237 20.03 17.82 -2.60
CA LEU A 237 18.79 18.47 -3.03
C LEU A 237 19.03 19.58 -4.07
N SER A 238 20.07 20.40 -3.87
CA SER A 238 20.41 21.48 -4.81
C SER A 238 20.80 20.98 -6.21
N LYS A 239 21.22 19.71 -6.34
CA LYS A 239 21.56 19.07 -7.61
C LYS A 239 20.38 18.39 -8.30
N MET A 240 19.32 18.04 -7.56
CA MET A 240 18.09 17.45 -8.12
C MET A 240 17.23 18.51 -8.81
N ASN A 241 17.29 19.75 -8.34
CA ASN A 241 16.49 20.87 -8.87
C ASN A 241 17.18 21.60 -10.05
N LYS A 242 18.17 20.98 -10.68
CA LYS A 242 18.94 21.52 -11.81
C LYS A 242 18.75 20.65 -13.03
#